data_AF-A0A7Z9K4G3-F1
#
_entry.id   AF-A0A7Z9K4G3-F1
#
_cell.length_a   1.000
_cell.length_b   1.000
_cell.length_c   1.000
_cell.angle_alpha   90.00
_cell.angle_beta   90.00
_cell.angle_gamma   90.00
#
_symmetry.space_group_name_H-M   'P 1'
#
loop_
_entity.id
_entity.type
_entity.pdbx_description
1 polymer ?
#
loop_
_entity_poly.entity_id
_entity_poly.type
_entity_poly.pdbx_seq_one_letter_code
_entity_poly.pdbx_strand_id
1 'polypeptide(L)'
;MIRLPVIKTVFGAYYYLWEERLYLWQLTLPPLVVLAILKTLVQWGTVSSIDIGSKIASIDIYRSGWVAVLFYVAFFVNIWVWLSYSVAWHRAYLLRSENKDVLKAYSWNGRQVQFLWTTLKIFFLMVPAMYILPRFIILGANGALPLIIGMTACLYVYARLLLWFPAIAIDQTLNIWPLWQLSRKNGWRLASVIVC
;
A
#
# COMPACT_ATOMS: atom_id res chain seq x y z
N MET A 1 4.48 18.77 -26.38
CA MET A 1 3.99 18.34 -25.04
C MET A 1 4.76 17.10 -24.60
N ILE A 2 5.47 17.20 -23.47
CA ILE A 2 6.59 16.34 -23.04
C ILE A 2 6.09 14.99 -22.50
N ARG A 3 6.74 13.88 -22.90
CA ARG A 3 6.50 12.54 -22.32
C ARG A 3 7.13 12.46 -20.92
N LEU A 4 6.43 11.88 -19.95
CA LEU A 4 7.00 11.69 -18.61
C LEU A 4 8.14 10.66 -18.69
N PRO A 5 9.30 10.92 -18.08
CA PRO A 5 10.44 10.02 -18.11
C PRO A 5 10.27 8.87 -17.09
N VAL A 6 9.20 8.08 -17.23
CA VAL A 6 8.80 7.03 -16.26
C VAL A 6 9.95 6.07 -15.95
N ILE A 7 10.61 5.55 -16.98
CA ILE A 7 11.72 4.58 -16.83
C ILE A 7 12.90 5.20 -16.07
N LYS A 8 13.26 6.45 -16.40
CA LYS A 8 14.33 7.17 -15.71
C LYS A 8 13.98 7.39 -14.23
N THR A 9 12.72 7.67 -13.93
CA THR A 9 12.25 7.82 -12.54
C THR A 9 12.30 6.49 -11.78
N VAL A 10 11.95 5.37 -12.42
CA VAL A 10 12.03 4.03 -11.80
C VAL A 10 13.48 3.66 -11.49
N PHE A 11 14.38 3.79 -12.47
CA PHE A 11 15.81 3.54 -12.23
C PHE A 11 16.42 4.51 -11.21
N GLY A 12 16.00 5.78 -11.23
CA GLY A 12 16.40 6.77 -10.23
C GLY A 12 15.94 6.41 -8.82
N ALA A 13 14.72 5.91 -8.67
CA ALA A 13 14.18 5.44 -7.39
C ALA A 13 14.91 4.18 -6.90
N TYR A 14 15.23 3.25 -7.81
CA TYR A 14 16.01 2.07 -7.49
C TYR A 14 17.43 2.43 -7.02
N TYR A 15 18.10 3.32 -7.74
CA TYR A 15 19.43 3.79 -7.36
C TYR A 15 19.42 4.50 -6.00
N TYR A 16 18.42 5.35 -5.77
CA TYR A 16 18.21 6.03 -4.50
C TYR A 16 18.01 5.04 -3.34
N LEU A 17 17.24 3.97 -3.55
CA LEU A 17 17.05 2.92 -2.55
C LEU A 17 18.38 2.31 -2.11
N TRP A 18 19.30 2.12 -3.07
CA TRP A 18 20.62 1.55 -2.81
C TRP A 18 21.57 2.53 -2.13
N GLU A 19 21.53 3.79 -2.56
CA GLU A 19 22.32 4.91 -2.03
C GLU A 19 21.97 5.19 -0.56
N GLU A 20 20.68 5.23 -0.23
CA GLU A 20 20.16 5.60 1.09
C GLU A 20 19.70 4.40 1.94
N ARG A 21 20.18 3.20 1.62
CA ARG A 21 19.73 1.94 2.27
C ARG A 21 19.76 1.99 3.80
N LEU A 22 20.79 2.59 4.40
CA LEU A 22 20.93 2.65 5.86
C LEU A 22 19.81 3.47 6.51
N TYR A 23 19.47 4.62 5.92
CA TYR A 23 18.37 5.45 6.39
C TYR A 23 17.03 4.73 6.27
N LEU A 24 16.79 4.05 5.15
CA LEU A 24 15.56 3.30 4.91
C LEU A 24 15.42 2.08 5.83
N TRP A 25 16.54 1.41 6.12
CA TRP A 25 16.59 0.33 7.08
C TRP A 25 16.26 0.83 8.49
N GLN A 26 16.86 1.96 8.92
CA GLN A 26 16.52 2.56 10.21
C GLN A 26 15.05 3.01 10.29
N LEU A 27 14.48 3.45 9.18
CA LEU A 27 13.08 3.86 9.09
C LEU A 27 12.11 2.67 9.18
N THR A 28 12.47 1.50 8.65
CA THR A 28 11.56 0.35 8.52
C THR A 28 11.76 -0.75 9.56
N LEU A 29 13.00 -1.02 9.94
CA LEU A 29 13.36 -2.20 10.71
C LEU A 29 12.80 -2.17 12.15
N PRO A 30 12.96 -1.08 12.94
CA PRO A 30 12.40 -1.04 14.29
C PRO A 30 10.88 -1.26 14.34
N PRO A 31 10.05 -0.59 13.52
CA PRO A 31 8.60 -0.83 13.54
C PRO A 31 8.21 -2.20 12.98
N LEU A 32 8.95 -2.76 12.03
CA LEU A 32 8.71 -4.13 11.56
C LEU A 32 8.98 -5.17 12.65
N VAL A 33 10.01 -4.98 13.48
CA VAL A 33 10.28 -5.85 14.63
C VAL A 33 9.14 -5.78 15.65
N VAL A 34 8.67 -4.57 16.00
CA VAL A 34 7.52 -4.39 16.89
C VAL A 34 6.27 -5.06 16.33
N LEU A 35 6.01 -4.89 15.03
CA LEU A 35 4.89 -5.55 14.35
C LEU A 35 5.01 -7.07 14.31
N ALA A 36 6.21 -7.60 14.12
CA ALA A 36 6.45 -9.04 14.14
C ALA A 36 6.14 -9.61 15.53
N ILE A 37 6.62 -8.96 16.60
CA ILE A 37 6.33 -9.35 17.99
C ILE A 37 4.82 -9.29 18.28
N LEU A 38 4.13 -8.23 17.86
CA LEU A 38 2.68 -8.12 18.06
C LEU A 38 1.93 -9.23 17.32
N LYS A 39 2.31 -9.53 16.08
CA LYS A 39 1.67 -10.58 15.27
C LYS A 39 1.94 -11.98 15.84
N THR A 40 3.14 -12.26 16.32
CA THR A 40 3.45 -13.56 16.94
C THR A 40 2.68 -13.75 18.24
N LEU A 41 2.53 -12.70 19.06
CA LEU A 41 1.70 -12.74 20.28
C LEU A 41 0.22 -12.99 19.95
N VAL A 42 -0.32 -12.33 18.91
CA VAL A 42 -1.69 -12.57 18.44
C VAL A 42 -1.84 -14.02 17.97
N GLN A 43 -0.92 -14.51 17.14
CA GLN A 43 -0.96 -15.88 16.63
C GLN A 43 -0.90 -16.91 17.77
N TRP A 44 0.02 -16.72 18.72
CA TRP A 44 0.16 -17.58 19.89
C TRP A 44 -1.12 -17.64 20.71
N GLY A 45 -1.76 -16.50 20.96
CA GLY A 45 -3.02 -16.46 21.71
C GLY A 45 -4.25 -16.95 20.94
N THR A 46 -4.17 -17.12 19.62
CA THR A 46 -5.30 -17.57 18.77
C THR A 46 -5.30 -19.08 18.53
N VAL A 47 -4.13 -19.73 18.60
CA VAL A 47 -3.98 -21.16 18.28
C VAL A 47 -3.53 -21.91 19.53
N SER A 48 -4.45 -22.68 20.12
CA SER A 48 -4.12 -23.72 21.10
C SER A 48 -4.38 -25.08 20.47
N SER A 49 -3.32 -25.88 20.25
CA SER A 49 -3.46 -27.28 19.84
C SER A 49 -3.59 -28.16 21.07
N ILE A 50 -4.67 -28.94 21.14
CA ILE A 50 -4.82 -29.99 22.15
C ILE A 50 -4.27 -31.28 21.52
N ASP A 51 -3.07 -31.69 21.94
CA ASP A 51 -2.46 -32.94 21.48
C ASP A 51 -3.03 -34.13 22.28
N ILE A 52 -3.96 -34.86 21.68
CA ILE A 52 -4.42 -36.16 22.19
C ILE A 52 -3.78 -37.24 21.32
N GLY A 53 -2.55 -37.66 21.67
CA GLY A 53 -1.90 -38.88 21.17
C GLY A 53 -1.86 -39.09 19.65
N SER A 54 -0.70 -38.83 19.03
CA SER A 54 -0.30 -39.18 17.65
C SER A 54 -1.18 -38.70 16.47
N LYS A 55 -2.34 -38.09 16.72
CA LYS A 55 -3.16 -37.43 15.70
C LYS A 55 -3.74 -36.14 16.28
N ILE A 56 -3.50 -35.02 15.58
CA ILE A 56 -4.16 -33.74 15.89
C ILE A 56 -5.65 -33.92 15.60
N ALA A 57 -6.45 -34.11 16.65
CA ALA A 57 -7.87 -34.45 16.53
C ALA A 57 -8.77 -33.22 16.28
N SER A 58 -8.35 -32.03 16.70
CA SER A 58 -9.05 -30.77 16.41
C SER A 58 -8.13 -29.56 16.63
N ILE A 59 -8.34 -28.49 15.87
CA ILE A 59 -7.77 -27.17 16.12
C ILE A 59 -8.90 -26.31 16.66
N ASP A 60 -8.90 -26.05 17.96
CA ASP A 60 -9.89 -25.17 18.58
C ASP A 60 -9.39 -23.72 18.54
N ILE A 61 -10.12 -22.86 17.84
CA ILE A 61 -9.83 -21.43 17.73
C ILE A 61 -10.51 -20.72 18.90
N TYR A 62 -9.81 -20.57 20.01
CA TYR A 62 -10.24 -19.74 21.13
C TYR A 62 -9.75 -18.31 20.95
N ARG A 63 -10.66 -17.37 20.69
CA ARG A 63 -10.35 -15.92 20.72
C ARG A 63 -10.63 -15.38 22.12
N SER A 64 -9.58 -15.31 22.94
CA SER A 64 -9.67 -14.59 24.22
C SER A 64 -9.85 -13.09 23.99
N GLY A 65 -10.48 -12.39 24.94
CA GLY A 65 -10.71 -10.94 24.83
C GLY A 65 -9.42 -10.13 24.66
N TRP A 66 -8.32 -10.57 25.29
CA TRP A 66 -7.02 -9.89 25.18
C TRP A 66 -6.37 -10.07 23.79
N VAL A 67 -6.59 -11.21 23.15
CA VAL A 67 -6.13 -11.47 21.77
C VAL A 67 -6.86 -10.60 20.76
N ALA A 68 -8.16 -10.34 20.97
CA ALA A 68 -8.90 -9.40 20.16
C ALA A 68 -8.31 -7.98 20.28
N VAL A 69 -8.01 -7.52 21.49
CA VAL A 69 -7.36 -6.21 21.72
C VAL A 69 -6.00 -6.13 21.03
N LEU A 70 -5.13 -7.14 21.21
CA LEU A 70 -3.82 -7.19 20.54
C LEU A 70 -3.94 -7.22 19.01
N PHE A 71 -4.94 -7.91 18.46
CA PHE A 71 -5.20 -7.92 17.03
C PHE A 71 -5.53 -6.52 16.51
N TYR A 72 -6.41 -5.79 17.18
CA TYR A 72 -6.73 -4.40 16.79
C TYR A 72 -5.51 -3.48 16.92
N VAL A 73 -4.74 -3.59 18.01
CA VAL A 73 -3.50 -2.82 18.18
C VAL A 73 -2.52 -3.12 17.04
N ALA A 74 -2.27 -4.39 16.73
CA ALA A 74 -1.39 -4.78 15.63
C ALA A 74 -1.89 -4.25 14.27
N PHE A 75 -3.20 -4.26 14.04
CA PHE A 75 -3.82 -3.73 12.83
C PHE A 75 -3.60 -2.22 12.69
N PHE A 76 -3.87 -1.44 13.73
CA PHE A 76 -3.66 0.02 13.70
C PHE A 76 -2.18 0.39 13.58
N VAL A 77 -1.29 -0.30 14.30
CA VAL A 77 0.17 -0.09 14.18
C VAL A 77 0.63 -0.43 12.76
N ASN A 78 0.08 -1.47 12.13
CA ASN A 78 0.45 -1.84 10.77
C ASN A 78 0.09 -0.75 9.76
N ILE A 79 -1.15 -0.22 9.85
CA ILE A 79 -1.59 0.91 9.02
C ILE A 79 -0.70 2.12 9.26
N TRP A 80 -0.40 2.43 10.52
CA TRP A 80 0.41 3.59 10.89
C TRP A 80 1.83 3.53 10.35
N VAL A 81 2.49 2.37 10.49
CA VAL A 81 3.84 2.13 9.99
C VAL A 81 3.87 2.23 8.48
N TRP A 82 2.92 1.59 7.79
CA TRP A 82 2.81 1.67 6.34
C TRP A 82 2.63 3.11 5.86
N LEU A 83 1.76 3.88 6.52
CA LEU A 83 1.48 5.27 6.19
C LEU A 83 2.71 6.17 6.38
N SER A 84 3.34 6.08 7.55
CA SER A 84 4.51 6.88 7.92
C SER A 84 5.69 6.60 7.01
N TYR A 85 5.96 5.32 6.74
CA TYR A 85 6.96 4.90 5.78
C TYR A 85 6.67 5.41 4.37
N SER A 86 5.44 5.24 3.89
CA SER A 86 5.05 5.66 2.54
C SER A 86 5.25 7.16 2.34
N VAL A 87 4.83 8.00 3.29
CA VAL A 87 5.00 9.46 3.20
C VAL A 87 6.49 9.84 3.25
N ALA A 88 7.24 9.27 4.19
CA ALA A 88 8.65 9.56 4.36
C ALA A 88 9.48 9.14 3.13
N TRP A 89 9.16 7.99 2.54
CA TRP A 89 9.78 7.50 1.31
C TRP A 89 9.57 8.46 0.13
N HIS A 90 8.31 8.81 -0.16
CA HIS A 90 7.99 9.68 -1.29
C HIS A 90 8.63 11.06 -1.12
N ARG A 91 8.65 11.58 0.10
CA ARG A 91 9.25 12.87 0.41
C ARG A 91 10.78 12.84 0.31
N ALA A 92 11.44 11.85 0.90
CA ALA A 92 12.90 11.77 0.89
C ALA A 92 13.45 11.59 -0.54
N TYR A 93 12.70 10.93 -1.43
CA TYR A 93 13.04 10.82 -2.84
C TYR A 93 12.84 12.14 -3.63
N LEU A 94 11.74 12.85 -3.39
CA LEU A 94 11.36 14.05 -4.15
C LEU A 94 11.99 15.35 -3.62
N LEU A 95 12.18 15.45 -2.30
CA LEU A 95 12.75 16.59 -1.59
C LEU A 95 14.08 16.18 -0.95
N ARG A 96 15.11 16.04 -1.78
CA ARG A 96 16.47 15.64 -1.34
C ARG A 96 17.15 16.66 -0.39
N SER A 97 16.63 17.88 -0.32
CA SER A 97 17.20 18.98 0.47
C SER A 97 16.74 19.04 1.93
N GLU A 98 15.83 18.15 2.36
CA GLU A 98 15.28 18.19 3.70
C GLU A 98 16.02 17.28 4.69
N ASN A 99 16.15 17.72 5.94
CA ASN A 99 16.79 16.93 7.00
C ASN A 99 16.03 15.62 7.22
N LYS A 100 16.77 14.52 7.10
CA LYS A 100 16.27 13.14 7.15
C LYS A 100 16.14 12.65 8.58
N ASP A 101 15.16 13.17 9.30
CA ASP A 101 14.87 12.75 10.68
C ASP A 101 13.86 11.61 10.74
N VAL A 102 14.32 10.43 11.18
CA VAL A 102 13.50 9.22 11.32
C VAL A 102 12.35 9.42 12.32
N LEU A 103 12.59 10.11 13.43
CA LEU A 103 11.56 10.37 14.45
C LEU A 103 10.49 11.34 13.94
N LYS A 104 10.89 12.33 13.13
CA LYS A 104 9.96 13.28 12.53
C LYS A 104 9.07 12.60 11.49
N ALA A 105 9.56 11.56 10.82
CA ALA A 105 8.76 10.75 9.90
C ALA A 105 7.60 10.01 10.59
N TYR A 106 7.77 9.62 11.86
CA TYR A 106 6.73 8.94 12.66
C TYR A 106 5.87 9.90 13.49
N SER A 107 6.18 11.20 13.49
CA SER A 107 5.34 12.19 14.16
C SER A 107 4.02 12.38 13.42
N TRP A 108 2.92 12.44 14.17
CA TRP A 108 1.58 12.62 13.61
C TRP A 108 1.45 14.00 12.95
N ASN A 109 1.33 14.03 11.63
CA ASN A 109 1.21 15.26 10.85
C ASN A 109 -0.05 15.24 9.99
N GLY A 110 -0.64 16.41 9.72
CA GLY A 110 -1.82 16.54 8.83
C GLY A 110 -1.61 15.93 7.44
N ARG A 111 -0.35 15.81 7.01
CA ARG A 111 0.07 15.15 5.75
C ARG A 111 -0.24 13.67 5.70
N GLN A 112 0.03 12.95 6.80
CA GLN A 112 -0.30 11.53 6.94
C GLN A 112 -1.81 11.31 6.84
N VAL A 113 -2.60 12.23 7.42
CA VAL A 113 -4.07 12.21 7.31
C VAL A 113 -4.51 12.43 5.86
N GLN A 114 -3.91 13.37 5.12
CA GLN A 114 -4.23 13.59 3.70
C GLN A 114 -3.83 12.41 2.82
N PHE A 115 -2.69 11.78 3.10
CA PHE A 115 -2.23 10.57 2.40
C PHE A 115 -3.18 9.39 2.66
N LEU A 116 -3.59 9.20 3.92
CA LEU A 116 -4.58 8.19 4.30
C LEU A 116 -5.92 8.45 3.60
N TRP A 117 -6.38 9.70 3.62
CA TRP A 117 -7.63 10.11 2.98
C TRP A 117 -7.62 9.84 1.48
N THR A 118 -6.48 10.05 0.82
CA THR A 118 -6.36 9.76 -0.61
C THR A 118 -6.26 8.27 -0.89
N THR A 119 -5.59 7.51 -0.02
CA THR A 119 -5.62 6.04 -0.06
C THR A 119 -7.06 5.54 0.02
N LEU A 120 -7.84 6.07 0.97
CA LEU A 120 -9.27 5.75 1.12
C LEU A 120 -10.07 6.11 -0.13
N LYS A 121 -9.87 7.30 -0.73
CA LYS A 121 -10.53 7.66 -1.99
C LYS A 121 -10.22 6.69 -3.11
N ILE A 122 -8.95 6.33 -3.30
CA ILE A 122 -8.53 5.37 -4.33
C ILE A 122 -9.16 4.01 -4.04
N PHE A 123 -9.13 3.56 -2.78
CA PHE A 123 -9.73 2.30 -2.37
C PHE A 123 -11.24 2.27 -2.65
N PHE A 124 -11.99 3.28 -2.22
CA PHE A 124 -13.43 3.38 -2.48
C PHE A 124 -13.77 3.52 -3.97
N LEU A 125 -12.88 4.08 -4.80
CA LEU A 125 -13.06 4.10 -6.25
C LEU A 125 -12.77 2.72 -6.89
N MET A 126 -11.82 1.98 -6.34
CA MET A 126 -11.39 0.67 -6.84
C MET A 126 -12.32 -0.46 -6.40
N VAL A 127 -12.96 -0.40 -5.23
CA VAL A 127 -13.88 -1.44 -4.73
C VAL A 127 -15.05 -1.68 -5.70
N PRO A 128 -15.81 -0.66 -6.15
CA PRO A 128 -16.84 -0.84 -7.16
C PRO A 128 -16.26 -1.46 -8.44
N ALA A 129 -15.11 -0.98 -8.92
CA ALA A 129 -14.47 -1.54 -10.10
C ALA A 129 -14.11 -3.02 -9.91
N MET A 130 -13.66 -3.44 -8.73
CA MET A 130 -13.27 -4.82 -8.45
C MET A 130 -14.45 -5.78 -8.24
N TYR A 131 -15.59 -5.30 -7.73
CA TYR A 131 -16.76 -6.16 -7.46
C TYR A 131 -17.82 -6.09 -8.57
N ILE A 132 -18.01 -4.93 -9.19
CA ILE A 132 -19.07 -4.69 -10.17
C ILE A 132 -18.66 -5.24 -11.54
N LEU A 133 -17.43 -4.97 -12.01
CA LEU A 133 -16.97 -5.49 -13.31
C LEU A 133 -17.07 -7.01 -13.39
N PRO A 134 -16.52 -7.81 -12.45
CA PRO A 134 -16.60 -9.27 -12.55
C PRO A 134 -18.04 -9.80 -12.53
N ARG A 135 -18.95 -9.16 -11.77
CA ARG A 135 -20.36 -9.58 -11.71
C ARG A 135 -21.11 -9.31 -13.00
N PHE A 136 -20.90 -8.17 -13.66
CA PHE A 136 -21.48 -7.91 -14.98
C PHE A 136 -20.96 -8.87 -16.04
N ILE A 137 -19.71 -9.30 -15.90
CA ILE A 137 -19.06 -10.24 -16.82
C ILE A 137 -19.67 -11.64 -16.67
N ILE A 138 -19.84 -12.13 -15.44
CA ILE A 138 -20.45 -13.44 -15.17
C ILE A 138 -21.91 -13.50 -15.65
N LEU A 139 -22.65 -12.39 -15.56
CA LEU A 139 -24.06 -12.33 -15.96
C LEU A 139 -24.27 -12.21 -17.49
N GLY A 140 -23.28 -11.68 -18.23
CA GLY A 140 -23.42 -11.37 -19.66
C GLY A 140 -22.63 -12.26 -20.62
N ALA A 141 -21.53 -12.86 -20.17
CA ALA A 141 -20.66 -13.66 -21.03
C ALA A 141 -19.85 -14.68 -20.22
N ASN A 142 -20.14 -15.97 -20.39
CA ASN A 142 -19.30 -17.06 -19.88
C ASN A 142 -17.97 -17.09 -20.65
N GLY A 143 -16.94 -16.39 -20.15
CA GLY A 143 -15.61 -16.41 -20.76
C GLY A 143 -14.54 -15.70 -19.92
N ALA A 144 -13.30 -16.21 -19.96
CA ALA A 144 -12.15 -15.62 -19.28
C ALA A 144 -11.73 -14.24 -19.86
N LEU A 145 -12.04 -13.98 -21.13
CA LEU A 145 -11.69 -12.74 -21.84
C LEU A 145 -12.24 -11.47 -21.18
N PRO A 146 -13.54 -11.34 -20.91
CA PRO A 146 -14.06 -10.14 -20.26
C PRO A 146 -13.49 -9.93 -18.85
N LEU A 147 -13.15 -10.99 -18.10
CA LEU A 147 -12.47 -10.88 -16.81
C LEU A 147 -11.06 -10.27 -16.96
N ILE A 148 -10.30 -10.70 -17.96
CA ILE A 148 -8.98 -10.13 -18.29
C ILE A 148 -9.12 -8.65 -18.68
N ILE A 149 -10.14 -8.29 -19.47
CA ILE A 149 -10.41 -6.90 -19.86
C ILE A 149 -10.77 -6.04 -18.63
N GLY A 150 -11.60 -6.55 -17.72
CA GLY A 150 -11.96 -5.86 -16.49
C GLY A 150 -10.75 -5.63 -15.57
N MET A 151 -9.92 -6.67 -15.39
CA MET A 151 -8.70 -6.58 -14.58
C MET A 151 -7.68 -5.59 -15.17
N THR A 152 -7.46 -5.64 -16.48
CA THR A 152 -6.55 -4.71 -17.17
C THR A 152 -7.04 -3.26 -17.11
N ALA A 153 -8.36 -3.03 -17.23
CA ALA A 153 -8.95 -1.71 -17.05
C ALA A 153 -8.78 -1.19 -15.61
N CYS A 154 -9.01 -2.04 -14.60
CA CYS A 154 -8.77 -1.70 -13.20
C CYS A 154 -7.29 -1.33 -12.95
N LEU A 155 -6.37 -2.15 -13.47
CA LEU A 155 -4.94 -1.92 -13.33
C LEU A 155 -4.51 -0.59 -14.00
N TYR A 156 -5.07 -0.28 -15.17
CA TYR A 156 -4.82 0.97 -15.86
C TYR A 156 -5.30 2.21 -15.08
N VAL A 157 -6.50 2.14 -14.51
CA VAL A 157 -7.05 3.22 -13.68
C VAL A 157 -6.22 3.40 -12.41
N TYR A 158 -5.89 2.29 -11.75
CA TYR A 158 -5.04 2.26 -10.56
C TYR A 158 -3.67 2.91 -10.83
N ALA A 159 -3.01 2.50 -11.91
CA ALA A 159 -1.70 3.01 -12.30
C ALA A 159 -1.66 4.53 -12.46
N ARG A 160 -2.76 5.12 -12.95
CA ARG A 160 -2.89 6.57 -13.09
C ARG A 160 -3.12 7.26 -11.76
N LEU A 161 -3.94 6.68 -10.90
CA LEU A 161 -4.27 7.23 -9.59
C LEU A 161 -3.09 7.16 -8.61
N LEU A 162 -2.14 6.23 -8.80
CA LEU A 162 -0.92 6.17 -8.00
C LEU A 162 -0.08 7.46 -8.05
N LEU A 163 -0.18 8.25 -9.12
CA LEU A 163 0.49 9.55 -9.21
C LEU A 163 -0.02 10.56 -8.17
N TRP A 164 -1.12 10.29 -7.49
CA TRP A 164 -1.68 11.17 -6.47
C TRP A 164 -0.86 11.12 -5.18
N PHE A 165 -0.28 9.96 -4.87
CA PHE A 165 0.56 9.75 -3.69
C PHE A 165 1.80 10.64 -3.61
N PRO A 166 2.66 10.72 -4.65
CA PRO A 166 3.82 11.60 -4.60
C PRO A 166 3.43 13.08 -4.49
N ALA A 167 2.33 13.50 -5.09
CA ALA A 167 1.87 14.89 -5.01
C ALA A 167 1.45 15.28 -3.58
N ILE A 168 0.73 14.40 -2.89
CA ILE A 168 0.31 14.67 -1.50
C ILE A 168 1.48 14.58 -0.54
N ALA A 169 2.47 13.71 -0.82
CA ALA A 169 3.66 13.59 0.00
C ALA A 169 4.52 14.88 0.03
N ILE A 170 4.39 15.74 -0.99
CA ILE A 170 5.07 17.04 -1.11
C ILE A 170 4.14 18.23 -0.85
N ASP A 171 3.00 18.01 -0.19
CA ASP A 171 1.96 19.01 0.10
C ASP A 171 1.32 19.66 -1.14
N GLN A 172 1.43 19.05 -2.32
CA GLN A 172 0.75 19.52 -3.51
C GLN A 172 -0.65 18.93 -3.61
N THR A 173 -1.66 19.80 -3.54
CA THR A 173 -3.05 19.42 -3.77
C THR A 173 -3.32 19.33 -5.28
N LEU A 174 -3.17 18.14 -5.86
CA LEU A 174 -3.62 17.88 -7.23
C LEU A 174 -5.08 17.42 -7.23
N ASN A 175 -5.90 18.09 -8.04
CA ASN A 175 -7.25 17.61 -8.38
C ASN A 175 -7.16 16.43 -9.37
N ILE A 176 -8.20 15.59 -9.38
CA ILE A 176 -8.29 14.39 -10.24
C ILE A 176 -8.10 14.73 -11.73
N TRP A 177 -8.63 15.88 -12.16
CA TRP A 177 -8.59 16.29 -13.55
C TRP A 177 -7.18 16.65 -14.06
N PRO A 178 -6.41 17.54 -13.39
CA PRO A 178 -4.99 17.75 -13.68
C PRO A 178 -4.16 16.46 -13.67
N LEU A 179 -4.42 15.57 -12.73
CA LEU A 179 -3.73 14.28 -12.60
C LEU A 179 -4.01 13.34 -13.79
N TRP A 180 -5.26 13.33 -14.25
CA TRP A 180 -5.67 12.56 -15.41
C TRP A 180 -5.07 13.12 -16.72
N GLN A 181 -4.94 14.44 -16.81
CA GLN A 181 -4.27 15.10 -17.92
C GLN A 181 -2.76 14.82 -17.93
N LEU A 182 -2.12 14.84 -16.75
CA LEU A 182 -0.70 14.53 -16.56
C LEU A 182 -0.36 13.09 -17.02
N SER A 183 -1.25 12.14 -16.73
CA SER A 183 -1.07 10.72 -17.08
C SER A 183 -1.54 10.35 -18.50
N ARG A 184 -2.21 11.26 -19.23
CA ARG A 184 -2.97 10.97 -20.46
C ARG A 184 -2.18 10.22 -21.54
N LYS A 185 -0.87 10.47 -21.67
CA LYS A 185 0.01 9.83 -22.67
C LYS A 185 0.89 8.69 -22.13
N ASN A 186 0.92 8.46 -20.81
CA ASN A 186 1.83 7.49 -20.17
C ASN A 186 1.11 6.38 -19.39
N GLY A 187 -0.23 6.34 -19.40
CA GLY A 187 -1.02 5.37 -18.64
C GLY A 187 -0.57 3.91 -18.80
N TRP A 188 -0.35 3.45 -20.03
CA TRP A 188 0.10 2.06 -20.28
C TRP A 188 1.54 1.79 -19.81
N ARG A 189 2.42 2.80 -19.85
CA ARG A 189 3.79 2.69 -19.32
C ARG A 189 3.81 2.66 -17.79
N LEU A 190 2.87 3.35 -17.15
CA LEU A 190 2.68 3.27 -15.70
C LEU A 190 2.11 1.90 -15.33
N ALA A 191 1.14 1.40 -16.08
CA ALA A 191 0.57 0.07 -15.90
C ALA A 191 1.63 -1.04 -16.07
N SER A 192 2.50 -0.95 -17.09
CA SER A 192 3.55 -1.96 -17.31
C SER A 192 4.56 -2.01 -16.17
N VAL A 193 4.91 -0.87 -15.56
CA VAL A 193 5.83 -0.83 -14.40
C VAL A 193 5.23 -1.48 -13.16
N ILE A 194 3.90 -1.58 -13.05
CA ILE A 194 3.24 -2.24 -11.91
C ILE A 194 3.20 -3.76 -12.10
N VAL A 195 3.17 -4.22 -13.35
CA VAL A 195 3.06 -5.65 -13.70
C VAL A 195 4.44 -6.31 -13.82
N CYS A 196 5.47 -5.56 -14.24
CA CYS A 196 6.87 -6.00 -14.31
C CYS A 196 7.54 -5.96 -12.94
#